data_AF-A0A399EFN3-F1
#
_entry.id   AF-A0A399EFN3-F1
#
_cell.length_a   1.000
_cell.length_b   1.000
_cell.length_c   1.000
_cell.angle_alpha   90.00
_cell.angle_beta   90.00
_cell.angle_gamma   90.00
#
_symmetry.space_group_name_H-M   'P 1'
#
loop_
_entity.id
_entity.type
_entity.pdbx_description
1 polymer ?
#
loop_
_entity_poly.entity_id
_entity_poly.type
_entity_poly.pdbx_seq_one_letter_code
_entity_poly.pdbx_strand_id
1 'polypeptide(L)'
;MRLKLLGQTPSIPSPGLELLTYLCAREEALREEVRSVVPLGAALQALHGTTWSEGVAARGESFAWTGESDLGSLRRALGERRWLEAWALYGALLPGFRSGLEAFQSWLEAQRAWLRSAMHVLSLALPVEEVLRLSEEELRAPADQERALMALLMQGQALLREGRGKEAVLVLGQALGVQEFGRGEFSGLSLALLAEAHWLWGKGPKARQTAEKALQRCADAYSQARAYRAWHQITGDAGALEQARRLAEGLGIADLLSLG
;
A
#
# COMPACT_ATOMS: atom_id res chain seq x y z
N MET A 1 -5.04 24.59 -8.01
CA MET A 1 -3.80 24.25 -7.28
C MET A 1 -3.75 22.75 -7.08
N ARG A 2 -2.65 22.07 -7.46
CA ARG A 2 -2.51 20.61 -7.33
C ARG A 2 -1.42 20.28 -6.32
N LEU A 3 -1.82 19.68 -5.20
CA LEU A 3 -0.92 19.19 -4.16
C LEU A 3 -0.41 17.80 -4.53
N LYS A 4 0.89 17.63 -4.61
CA LYS A 4 1.52 16.33 -4.87
C LYS A 4 2.11 15.76 -3.58
N LEU A 5 1.55 14.64 -3.14
CA LEU A 5 1.88 13.91 -1.92
C LEU A 5 2.43 12.50 -2.21
N LEU A 6 2.28 12.02 -3.44
CA LEU A 6 2.77 10.71 -3.89
C LEU A 6 4.08 10.88 -4.66
N GLY A 7 5.09 10.09 -4.30
CA GLY A 7 6.45 10.17 -4.86
C GLY A 7 7.26 11.40 -4.45
N GLN A 8 6.67 12.33 -3.70
CA GLN A 8 7.35 13.55 -3.24
C GLN A 8 6.78 14.10 -1.93
N THR A 9 7.63 14.78 -1.17
CA THR A 9 7.24 15.49 0.06
C THR A 9 7.31 16.99 -0.19
N PRO A 10 6.17 17.69 -0.31
CA PRO A 10 6.16 19.11 -0.61
C PRO A 10 6.68 19.94 0.58
N SER A 11 7.33 21.07 0.28
CA SER A 11 7.84 21.99 1.30
C SER A 11 6.70 22.83 1.87
N ILE A 12 5.96 22.26 2.81
CA ILE A 12 4.86 22.90 3.54
C ILE A 12 5.22 22.87 5.03
N PRO A 13 5.09 23.98 5.77
CA PRO A 13 5.44 24.01 7.18
C PRO A 13 4.57 23.04 7.98
N SER A 14 5.17 22.28 8.90
CA SER A 14 4.45 21.51 9.91
C SER A 14 3.86 22.46 10.97
N PRO A 15 2.65 22.22 11.51
CA PRO A 15 1.78 21.07 11.25
C PRO A 15 0.79 21.24 10.09
N GLY A 16 1.05 22.18 9.17
CA GLY A 16 0.22 22.43 8.00
C GLY A 16 0.26 21.30 6.97
N LEU A 17 1.42 20.68 6.73
CA LEU A 17 1.53 19.51 5.83
C LEU A 17 0.67 18.34 6.31
N GLU A 18 0.66 18.09 7.63
CA GLU A 18 -0.13 17.06 8.26
C GLU A 18 -1.63 17.30 8.06
N LEU A 19 -2.10 18.53 8.30
CA LEU A 19 -3.50 18.89 8.05
C LEU A 19 -3.90 18.66 6.58
N LEU A 20 -3.10 19.17 5.64
CA LEU A 20 -3.42 19.05 4.21
C LEU A 20 -3.40 17.60 3.75
N THR A 21 -2.44 16.80 4.21
CA THR A 21 -2.34 15.38 3.87
C THR A 21 -3.56 14.62 4.40
N TYR A 22 -3.97 14.92 5.63
CA TYR A 22 -5.15 14.33 6.24
C TYR A 22 -6.42 14.66 5.45
N LEU A 23 -6.64 15.93 5.13
CA LEU A 23 -7.80 16.37 4.35
C LEU A 23 -7.77 15.84 2.91
N CYS A 24 -6.61 15.74 2.26
CA CYS A 24 -6.49 15.13 0.94
C CYS A 24 -6.83 13.63 0.94
N ALA A 25 -6.61 12.93 2.05
CA ALA A 25 -6.96 11.53 2.19
C ALA A 25 -8.44 11.31 2.52
N ARG A 26 -9.07 12.25 3.25
CA ARG A 26 -10.48 12.17 3.68
C ARG A 26 -11.46 12.89 2.74
N GLU A 27 -10.98 13.78 1.88
CA GLU A 27 -11.74 14.81 1.13
C GLU A 27 -12.43 15.83 2.04
N GLU A 28 -13.18 15.36 3.04
CA GLU A 28 -13.82 16.15 4.09
C GLU A 28 -13.75 15.40 5.44
N ALA A 29 -13.49 16.13 6.54
CA ALA A 29 -13.39 15.55 7.88
C ALA A 29 -13.99 16.47 8.94
N LEU A 30 -14.59 15.88 9.98
CA LEU A 30 -15.13 16.64 11.11
C LEU A 30 -14.01 17.32 11.91
N ARG A 31 -14.30 18.50 12.47
CA ARG A 31 -13.35 19.27 13.28
C ARG A 31 -12.75 18.46 14.44
N GLU A 32 -13.58 17.68 15.13
CA GLU A 32 -13.13 16.84 16.25
C GLU A 32 -12.21 15.73 15.77
N GLU A 33 -12.51 15.13 14.62
CA GLU A 33 -11.68 14.11 14.00
C GLU A 33 -10.31 14.68 13.64
N VAL A 34 -10.27 15.84 12.99
CA VAL A 34 -9.01 16.52 12.64
C VAL A 34 -8.19 16.84 13.90
N ARG A 35 -8.84 17.34 14.96
CA ARG A 35 -8.17 17.64 16.25
C ARG A 35 -7.57 16.40 16.92
N SER A 36 -8.13 15.22 16.68
CA SER A 36 -7.59 13.97 17.23
C SER A 36 -6.26 13.56 16.59
N VAL A 37 -5.93 14.09 15.40
CA VAL A 37 -4.75 13.70 14.63
C VAL A 37 -3.74 14.84 14.50
N VAL A 38 -4.22 16.09 14.42
CA VAL A 38 -3.41 17.29 14.14
C VAL A 38 -3.82 18.43 15.09
N PRO A 39 -2.87 19.21 15.66
CA PRO A 39 -3.17 20.41 16.43
C PRO A 39 -3.71 21.52 15.50
N LEU A 40 -5.02 21.48 15.26
CA LEU A 40 -5.71 22.27 14.23
C LEU A 40 -5.37 23.76 14.24
N GLY A 41 -5.34 24.41 15.40
CA GLY A 41 -5.02 25.84 15.50
C GLY A 41 -3.61 26.17 15.00
N ALA A 42 -2.62 25.39 15.42
CA ALA A 42 -1.23 25.55 14.97
C ALA A 42 -1.09 25.21 13.48
N ALA A 43 -1.84 24.24 12.96
CA ALA A 43 -1.80 23.86 11.56
C ALA A 43 -2.37 24.94 10.65
N LEU A 44 -3.53 25.51 11.02
CA LEU A 44 -4.11 26.64 10.30
C LEU A 44 -3.21 27.88 10.34
N GLN A 45 -2.56 28.14 11.48
CA GLN A 45 -1.58 29.21 11.61
C GLN A 45 -0.35 28.99 10.73
N ALA A 46 0.17 27.76 10.66
CA ALA A 46 1.30 27.42 9.79
C ALA A 46 0.97 27.59 8.30
N LEU A 47 -0.28 27.35 7.91
CA LEU A 47 -0.74 27.56 6.53
C LEU A 47 -1.05 29.03 6.23
N HIS A 48 -1.29 29.86 7.24
CA HIS A 48 -1.69 31.26 7.06
C HIS A 48 -0.66 32.03 6.23
N GLY A 49 -1.13 32.76 5.21
CA GLY A 49 -0.28 33.51 4.29
C GLY A 49 0.46 32.66 3.25
N THR A 50 0.27 31.32 3.26
CA THR A 50 0.74 30.44 2.18
C THR A 50 -0.35 30.28 1.12
N THR A 51 0.05 29.94 -0.11
CA THR A 51 -0.89 29.61 -1.20
C THR A 51 -1.79 28.42 -0.86
N TRP A 52 -1.38 27.58 0.09
CA TRP A 52 -2.10 26.38 0.49
C TRP A 52 -3.31 26.67 1.39
N SER A 53 -3.34 27.84 2.05
CA SER A 53 -4.45 28.23 2.94
C SER A 53 -5.78 28.34 2.20
N GLU A 54 -5.77 28.79 0.94
CA GLU A 54 -6.96 28.92 0.09
C GLU A 54 -7.64 27.58 -0.22
N GLY A 55 -6.88 26.47 -0.14
CA GLY A 55 -7.40 25.13 -0.40
C GLY A 55 -8.11 24.50 0.80
N VAL A 56 -8.08 25.13 1.99
CA VAL A 56 -8.74 24.60 3.19
C VAL A 56 -10.03 25.37 3.44
N ALA A 57 -11.17 24.72 3.19
CA ALA A 57 -12.49 25.32 3.42
C ALA A 57 -13.10 24.80 4.73
N ALA A 58 -13.53 25.71 5.59
CA ALA A 58 -14.39 25.38 6.73
C ALA A 58 -15.86 25.29 6.26
N ARG A 59 -16.55 24.21 6.61
CA ARG A 59 -17.96 23.97 6.24
C ARG A 59 -18.75 23.57 7.49
N GLY A 60 -19.27 24.56 8.21
CA GLY A 60 -19.91 24.29 9.51
C GLY A 60 -18.93 23.59 10.45
N GLU A 61 -19.24 22.35 10.86
CA GLU A 61 -18.40 21.54 11.76
C GLU A 61 -17.34 20.66 11.06
N SER A 62 -17.10 20.84 9.76
CA SER A 62 -16.06 20.12 9.02
C SER A 62 -15.03 21.04 8.38
N PHE A 63 -13.92 20.42 7.97
CA PHE A 63 -12.94 20.98 7.04
C PHE A 63 -12.86 20.12 5.79
N ALA A 64 -12.72 20.76 4.65
CA ALA A 64 -12.56 20.11 3.36
C ALA A 64 -11.35 20.66 2.61
N TRP A 65 -10.66 19.79 1.88
CA TRP A 65 -9.69 20.21 0.87
C TRP A 65 -10.43 20.50 -0.43
N THR A 66 -10.31 21.73 -0.94
CA THR A 66 -10.97 22.17 -2.18
C THR A 66 -10.06 22.18 -3.40
N GLY A 67 -8.75 21.99 -3.20
CA GLY A 67 -7.79 21.85 -4.29
C GLY A 67 -7.77 20.44 -4.88
N GLU A 68 -6.88 20.22 -5.84
CA GLU A 68 -6.60 18.88 -6.35
C GLU A 68 -5.46 18.25 -5.55
N SER A 69 -5.49 16.92 -5.39
CA SER A 69 -4.33 16.16 -4.94
C SER A 69 -4.18 14.85 -5.69
N ASP A 70 -2.94 14.41 -5.88
CA ASP A 70 -2.64 13.09 -6.44
C ASP A 70 -3.13 11.95 -5.54
N LEU A 71 -3.05 12.10 -4.21
CA LEU A 71 -3.59 11.15 -3.24
C LEU A 71 -5.12 11.03 -3.34
N GLY A 72 -5.85 12.15 -3.43
CA GLY A 72 -7.29 12.14 -3.62
C GLY A 72 -7.68 11.54 -4.98
N SER A 73 -6.93 11.86 -6.03
CA SER A 73 -7.13 11.29 -7.37
C SER A 73 -6.93 9.76 -7.37
N LEU A 74 -5.87 9.28 -6.72
CA LEU A 74 -5.60 7.85 -6.59
C LEU A 74 -6.73 7.13 -5.84
N ARG A 75 -7.19 7.70 -4.71
CA ARG A 75 -8.30 7.14 -3.93
C ARG A 75 -9.58 7.05 -4.75
N ARG A 76 -9.90 8.09 -5.52
CA ARG A 76 -11.05 8.10 -6.40
C ARG A 76 -10.94 7.06 -7.51
N ALA A 77 -9.78 6.96 -8.16
CA ALA A 77 -9.53 5.94 -9.18
C ALA A 77 -9.67 4.52 -8.61
N LEU A 78 -9.17 4.27 -7.39
CA LEU A 78 -9.35 2.99 -6.69
C LEU A 78 -10.83 2.72 -6.35
N GLY A 79 -11.56 3.71 -5.82
CA GLY A 79 -12.97 3.59 -5.46
C GLY A 79 -13.89 3.35 -6.68
N GLU A 80 -13.59 4.00 -7.80
CA GLU A 80 -14.32 3.87 -9.06
C GLU A 80 -13.80 2.74 -9.96
N ARG A 81 -12.86 1.92 -9.46
CA ARG A 81 -12.30 0.77 -10.16
C ARG A 81 -11.58 1.12 -11.49
N ARG A 82 -11.05 2.34 -11.59
CA ARG A 82 -10.22 2.81 -12.71
C ARG A 82 -8.77 2.36 -12.49
N TRP A 83 -8.54 1.05 -12.63
CA TRP A 83 -7.29 0.40 -12.22
C TRP A 83 -6.03 0.91 -12.94
N LEU A 84 -6.09 1.13 -14.25
CA LEU A 84 -4.94 1.64 -15.01
C LEU A 84 -4.57 3.07 -14.60
N GLU A 85 -5.58 3.89 -14.29
CA GLU A 85 -5.37 5.24 -13.77
C GLU A 85 -4.77 5.21 -12.36
N ALA A 86 -5.28 4.33 -11.48
CA ALA A 86 -4.71 4.14 -10.15
C ALA A 86 -3.23 3.67 -10.22
N TRP A 87 -2.88 2.80 -11.17
CA TRP A 87 -1.48 2.41 -11.42
C TRP A 87 -0.61 3.61 -11.79
N ALA A 88 -1.08 4.44 -12.73
CA ALA A 88 -0.35 5.61 -13.20
C ALA A 88 -0.16 6.68 -12.11
N LEU A 89 -1.10 6.78 -11.17
CA LEU A 89 -1.05 7.74 -10.07
C LEU A 89 -0.22 7.28 -8.87
N TYR A 90 0.02 5.97 -8.73
CA TYR A 90 0.66 5.43 -7.53
C TYR A 90 2.09 5.94 -7.34
N GLY A 91 2.43 6.29 -6.10
CA GLY A 91 3.78 6.58 -5.62
C GLY A 91 3.84 6.51 -4.10
N ALA A 92 5.05 6.55 -3.52
CA ALA A 92 5.24 6.54 -2.08
C ALA A 92 4.55 7.74 -1.42
N LEU A 93 3.74 7.54 -0.37
CA LEU A 93 3.08 8.65 0.31
C LEU A 93 4.08 9.40 1.22
N LEU A 94 4.35 10.67 0.89
CA LEU A 94 5.29 11.55 1.56
C LEU A 94 6.65 10.87 1.83
N PRO A 95 7.40 10.45 0.80
CA PRO A 95 8.62 9.66 0.99
C PRO A 95 9.59 10.34 1.96
N GLY A 96 10.09 9.58 2.93
CA GLY A 96 11.03 10.06 3.95
C GLY A 96 10.44 10.95 5.05
N PHE A 97 9.19 11.41 4.91
CA PHE A 97 8.56 12.26 5.91
C PHE A 97 8.24 11.48 7.18
N ARG A 98 8.56 12.10 8.33
CA ARG A 98 8.17 11.69 9.67
C ARG A 98 7.62 12.91 10.41
N SER A 99 6.41 12.79 10.96
CA SER A 99 5.84 13.87 11.78
C SER A 99 6.29 13.73 13.22
N GLY A 100 6.49 14.88 13.89
CA GLY A 100 6.65 14.93 15.35
C GLY A 100 5.33 14.71 16.10
N LEU A 101 4.20 14.66 15.41
CA LEU A 101 2.88 14.41 15.97
C LEU A 101 2.60 12.90 15.97
N GLU A 102 2.60 12.27 17.14
CA GLU A 102 2.48 10.81 17.27
C GLU A 102 1.19 10.25 16.64
N ALA A 103 0.05 10.92 16.88
CA ALA A 103 -1.24 10.51 16.33
C ALA A 103 -1.24 10.56 14.79
N PHE A 104 -0.73 11.64 14.20
CA PHE A 104 -0.58 11.76 12.75
C PHE A 104 0.43 10.76 12.20
N GLN A 105 1.56 10.55 12.86
CA GLN A 105 2.58 9.60 12.41
C GLN A 105 2.03 8.17 12.38
N SER A 106 1.27 7.77 13.40
CA SER A 106 0.59 6.47 13.45
C SER A 106 -0.44 6.34 12.32
N TRP A 107 -1.25 7.38 12.11
CA TRP A 107 -2.19 7.43 11.00
C TRP A 107 -1.49 7.36 9.63
N LEU A 108 -0.39 8.07 9.43
CA LEU A 108 0.37 8.11 8.19
C LEU A 108 0.95 6.73 7.84
N GLU A 109 1.52 6.02 8.81
CA GLU A 109 2.01 4.66 8.57
C GLU A 109 0.86 3.70 8.22
N ALA A 110 -0.30 3.84 8.85
CA ALA A 110 -1.49 3.08 8.47
C ALA A 110 -1.93 3.41 7.03
N GLN A 111 -1.88 4.67 6.59
CA GLN A 111 -2.19 5.05 5.21
C GLN A 111 -1.17 4.50 4.21
N ARG A 112 0.13 4.54 4.55
CA ARG A 112 1.19 3.95 3.73
C ARG A 112 1.00 2.44 3.60
N ALA A 113 0.62 1.75 4.67
CA ALA A 113 0.30 0.33 4.65
C ALA A 113 -0.94 0.06 3.77
N TRP A 114 -2.01 0.82 3.94
CA TRP A 114 -3.22 0.71 3.13
C TRP A 114 -2.94 0.89 1.64
N LEU A 115 -2.15 1.91 1.25
CA LEU A 115 -1.77 2.14 -0.14
C LEU A 115 -1.05 0.94 -0.76
N ARG A 116 -0.07 0.37 -0.05
CA ARG A 116 0.62 -0.83 -0.52
C ARG A 116 -0.36 -1.98 -0.74
N SER A 117 -1.25 -2.23 0.22
CA SER A 117 -2.26 -3.29 0.10
C SER A 117 -3.22 -3.05 -1.07
N ALA A 118 -3.67 -1.81 -1.27
CA ALA A 118 -4.53 -1.42 -2.40
C ALA A 118 -3.87 -1.71 -3.76
N MET A 119 -2.56 -1.46 -3.86
CA MET A 119 -1.80 -1.77 -5.07
C MET A 119 -1.74 -3.29 -5.35
N HIS A 120 -1.58 -4.14 -4.34
CA HIS A 120 -1.64 -5.59 -4.55
C HIS A 120 -3.04 -6.10 -4.92
N VAL A 121 -4.09 -5.45 -4.41
CA VAL A 121 -5.47 -5.74 -4.80
C VAL A 121 -5.70 -5.37 -6.27
N LEU A 122 -5.16 -4.22 -6.69
CA LEU A 122 -5.20 -3.78 -8.08
C LEU A 122 -4.56 -4.81 -9.02
N SER A 123 -3.42 -5.41 -8.63
CA SER A 123 -2.79 -6.46 -9.45
C SER A 123 -3.51 -7.80 -9.43
N LEU A 124 -4.47 -8.02 -8.53
CA LEU A 124 -5.44 -9.14 -8.64
C LEU A 124 -6.59 -8.80 -9.60
N ALA A 125 -7.00 -7.53 -9.65
CA ALA A 125 -8.11 -7.07 -10.46
C ALA A 125 -7.78 -6.93 -11.96
N LEU A 126 -6.51 -6.67 -12.30
CA LEU A 126 -6.05 -6.59 -13.68
C LEU A 126 -5.76 -7.99 -14.28
N PRO A 127 -5.88 -8.14 -15.62
CA PRO A 127 -5.36 -9.29 -16.35
C PRO A 127 -3.88 -9.50 -16.05
N VAL A 128 -3.44 -10.76 -16.00
CA VAL A 128 -2.06 -11.10 -15.65
C VAL A 128 -1.07 -10.46 -16.63
N GLU A 129 -1.35 -10.55 -17.92
CA GLU A 129 -0.50 -10.04 -18.99
C GLU A 129 -0.29 -8.53 -18.86
N GLU A 130 -1.35 -7.81 -18.46
CA GLU A 130 -1.31 -6.38 -18.25
C GLU A 130 -0.48 -5.99 -17.02
N VAL A 131 -0.58 -6.76 -15.92
CA VAL A 131 0.28 -6.57 -14.74
C VAL A 131 1.75 -6.82 -15.10
N LEU A 132 2.04 -7.89 -15.83
CA LEU A 132 3.41 -8.20 -16.26
C LEU A 132 3.99 -7.08 -17.13
N ARG A 133 3.23 -6.62 -18.14
CA ARG A 133 3.63 -5.52 -19.03
C ARG A 133 3.92 -4.23 -18.25
N LEU A 134 2.99 -3.82 -17.38
CA LEU A 134 3.13 -2.59 -16.59
C LEU A 134 4.29 -2.67 -15.58
N SER A 135 4.47 -3.81 -14.93
CA SER A 135 5.60 -4.04 -14.03
C SER A 135 6.94 -3.99 -14.77
N GLU A 136 7.04 -4.61 -15.95
CA GLU A 136 8.26 -4.57 -16.75
C GLU A 136 8.60 -3.15 -17.23
N GLU A 137 7.59 -2.38 -17.64
CA GLU A 137 7.75 -0.97 -18.01
C GLU A 137 8.27 -0.14 -16.83
N GLU A 138 7.71 -0.33 -15.63
CA GLU A 138 8.17 0.37 -14.43
C GLU A 138 9.63 0.02 -14.08
N LEU A 139 10.01 -1.24 -14.20
CA LEU A 139 11.34 -1.70 -13.83
C LEU A 139 12.46 -1.23 -14.78
N ARG A 140 12.12 -0.76 -15.99
CA ARG A 140 13.10 -0.16 -16.91
C ARG A 140 13.57 1.22 -16.44
N ALA A 141 12.70 1.97 -15.76
CA ALA A 141 12.99 3.32 -15.28
C ALA A 141 12.17 3.63 -14.01
N PRO A 142 12.46 2.96 -12.88
CA PRO A 142 11.67 3.13 -11.68
C PRO A 142 11.82 4.54 -11.13
N ALA A 143 10.68 5.19 -10.83
CA ALA A 143 10.71 6.55 -10.29
C ALA A 143 11.35 6.62 -8.90
N ASP A 144 11.15 5.58 -8.09
CA ASP A 144 11.76 5.42 -6.78
C ASP A 144 11.86 3.93 -6.37
N GLN A 145 12.48 3.67 -5.22
CA GLN A 145 12.66 2.32 -4.68
C GLN A 145 11.34 1.63 -4.29
N GLU A 146 10.33 2.38 -3.86
CA GLU A 146 9.01 1.84 -3.50
C GLU A 146 8.24 1.39 -4.75
N ARG A 147 8.31 2.16 -5.83
CA ARG A 147 7.78 1.79 -7.15
C ARG A 147 8.44 0.54 -7.70
N ALA A 148 9.78 0.46 -7.66
CA ALA A 148 10.50 -0.74 -8.07
C ALA A 148 10.08 -1.96 -7.25
N LEU A 149 10.01 -1.83 -5.92
CA LEU A 149 9.56 -2.90 -5.04
C LEU A 149 8.13 -3.35 -5.37
N MET A 150 7.21 -2.40 -5.53
CA MET A 150 5.81 -2.70 -5.83
C MET A 150 5.66 -3.43 -7.17
N ALA A 151 6.36 -2.96 -8.21
CA ALA A 151 6.37 -3.59 -9.53
C ALA A 151 6.86 -5.05 -9.47
N LEU A 152 7.94 -5.33 -8.73
CA LEU A 152 8.45 -6.70 -8.53
C LEU A 152 7.46 -7.59 -7.78
N LEU A 153 6.85 -7.09 -6.70
CA LEU A 153 5.88 -7.86 -5.93
C LEU A 153 4.61 -8.17 -6.74
N MET A 154 4.14 -7.22 -7.55
CA MET A 154 3.00 -7.43 -8.46
C MET A 154 3.33 -8.38 -9.59
N GLN A 155 4.53 -8.28 -10.18
CA GLN A 155 5.00 -9.21 -11.20
C GLN A 155 5.11 -10.63 -10.63
N GLY A 156 5.69 -10.77 -9.43
CA GLY A 156 5.73 -12.04 -8.71
C GLY A 156 4.33 -12.60 -8.47
N GLN A 157 3.37 -11.77 -8.06
CA GLN A 157 1.98 -12.19 -7.89
C GLN A 157 1.30 -12.60 -9.21
N ALA A 158 1.55 -11.90 -10.31
CA ALA A 158 1.05 -12.27 -11.63
C ALA A 158 1.60 -13.64 -12.07
N LEU A 159 2.91 -13.88 -11.89
CA LEU A 159 3.54 -15.17 -12.18
C LEU A 159 2.98 -16.31 -11.33
N LEU A 160 2.63 -16.07 -10.06
CA LEU A 160 1.95 -17.05 -9.21
C LEU A 160 0.59 -17.45 -9.77
N ARG A 161 -0.20 -16.48 -10.27
CA ARG A 161 -1.51 -16.73 -10.88
C ARG A 161 -1.42 -17.60 -12.15
N GLU A 162 -0.29 -17.58 -12.85
CA GLU A 162 -0.02 -18.47 -13.99
C GLU A 162 0.60 -19.83 -13.59
N GLY A 163 0.81 -20.08 -12.29
CA GLY A 163 1.49 -21.29 -11.83
C GLY A 163 3.01 -21.30 -12.08
N ARG A 164 3.61 -20.17 -12.47
CA ARG A 164 5.04 -20.04 -12.83
C ARG A 164 5.92 -19.85 -11.59
N GLY A 165 5.85 -20.80 -10.67
CA GLY A 165 6.50 -20.70 -9.35
C GLY A 165 8.00 -20.42 -9.39
N LYS A 166 8.74 -21.06 -10.31
CA LYS A 166 10.20 -20.84 -10.44
C LYS A 166 10.54 -19.39 -10.80
N GLU A 167 9.79 -18.81 -11.74
CA GLU A 167 10.01 -17.44 -12.20
C GLU A 167 9.57 -16.43 -11.14
N ALA A 168 8.46 -16.70 -10.46
CA ALA A 168 8.02 -15.92 -9.32
C ALA A 168 9.11 -15.87 -8.22
N VAL A 169 9.79 -16.99 -7.91
CA VAL A 169 10.90 -16.98 -6.94
C VAL A 169 12.03 -16.05 -7.37
N LEU A 170 12.38 -16.00 -8.66
CA LEU A 170 13.46 -15.12 -9.15
C LEU A 170 13.09 -13.65 -8.98
N VAL A 171 11.89 -13.26 -9.40
CA VAL A 171 11.39 -11.88 -9.30
C VAL A 171 11.23 -11.47 -7.83
N LEU A 172 10.66 -12.34 -6.99
CA LEU A 172 10.50 -12.06 -5.56
C LEU A 172 11.85 -12.02 -4.82
N GLY A 173 12.85 -12.77 -5.29
CA GLY A 173 14.23 -12.64 -4.81
C GLY A 173 14.82 -11.26 -5.08
N GLN A 174 14.55 -10.66 -6.24
CA GLN A 174 14.93 -9.28 -6.53
C GLN A 174 14.20 -8.30 -5.60
N ALA A 175 12.90 -8.53 -5.33
CA ALA A 175 12.14 -7.71 -4.39
C ALA A 175 12.76 -7.74 -2.97
N LEU A 176 13.22 -8.90 -2.51
CA LEU A 176 13.94 -9.03 -1.25
C LEU A 176 15.24 -8.21 -1.25
N GLY A 177 16.00 -8.25 -2.35
CA GLY A 177 17.20 -7.42 -2.51
C GLY A 177 16.89 -5.93 -2.35
N VAL A 178 15.82 -5.44 -2.98
CA VAL A 178 15.37 -4.04 -2.83
C VAL A 178 15.03 -3.72 -1.36
N GLN A 179 14.43 -4.66 -0.61
CA GLN A 179 14.10 -4.45 0.81
C GLN A 179 15.33 -4.48 1.73
N GLU A 180 16.29 -5.37 1.46
CA GLU A 180 17.53 -5.49 2.21
C GLU A 180 18.32 -4.18 2.22
N PHE A 181 18.49 -3.54 1.06
CA PHE A 181 19.22 -2.27 0.95
C PHE A 181 18.46 -1.07 1.55
N GLY A 182 17.16 -1.18 1.82
CA GLY A 182 16.32 -0.06 2.27
C GLY A 182 15.86 -0.10 3.72
N ARG A 183 15.58 -1.28 4.30
CA ARG A 183 14.87 -1.39 5.60
C ARG A 183 15.39 -2.49 6.54
N GLY A 184 16.35 -3.30 6.13
CA GLY A 184 16.97 -4.33 6.97
C GLY A 184 16.09 -5.57 7.27
N GLU A 185 14.78 -5.52 7.02
CA GLU A 185 13.87 -6.65 7.21
C GLU A 185 12.91 -6.85 6.03
N PHE A 186 12.71 -8.12 5.65
CA PHE A 186 11.71 -8.53 4.67
C PHE A 186 10.29 -8.40 5.25
N SER A 187 9.41 -7.74 4.51
CA SER A 187 8.00 -7.64 4.89
C SER A 187 7.30 -8.99 4.85
N GLY A 188 6.31 -9.19 5.73
CA GLY A 188 5.48 -10.39 5.75
C GLY A 188 4.84 -10.72 4.40
N LEU A 189 4.44 -9.71 3.61
CA LEU A 189 3.87 -9.92 2.27
C LEU A 189 4.87 -10.52 1.28
N SER A 190 6.07 -9.94 1.13
CA SER A 190 7.12 -10.51 0.27
C SER A 190 7.41 -11.97 0.62
N LEU A 191 7.46 -12.28 1.92
CA LEU A 191 7.67 -13.63 2.42
C LEU A 191 6.48 -14.55 2.09
N ALA A 192 5.23 -14.08 2.25
CA ALA A 192 4.04 -14.86 1.90
C ALA A 192 4.04 -15.23 0.41
N LEU A 193 4.26 -14.24 -0.48
CA LEU A 193 4.37 -14.48 -1.93
C LEU A 193 5.50 -15.46 -2.26
N LEU A 194 6.66 -15.31 -1.61
CA LEU A 194 7.81 -16.19 -1.85
C LEU A 194 7.55 -17.62 -1.35
N ALA A 195 6.77 -17.79 -0.29
CA ALA A 195 6.36 -19.10 0.19
C ALA A 195 5.46 -19.81 -0.82
N GLU A 196 4.45 -19.11 -1.37
CA GLU A 196 3.60 -19.61 -2.47
C GLU A 196 4.46 -20.00 -3.69
N ALA A 197 5.43 -19.16 -4.05
CA ALA A 197 6.31 -19.39 -5.19
C ALA A 197 7.19 -20.65 -5.00
N HIS A 198 7.76 -20.81 -3.80
CA HIS A 198 8.51 -22.00 -3.45
C HIS A 198 7.65 -23.26 -3.46
N TRP A 199 6.40 -23.17 -3.00
CA TRP A 199 5.47 -24.28 -3.03
C TRP A 199 5.17 -24.74 -4.47
N LEU A 200 4.80 -23.81 -5.35
CA LEU A 200 4.54 -24.09 -6.78
C LEU A 200 5.79 -24.62 -7.50
N TRP A 201 6.98 -24.22 -7.08
CA TRP A 201 8.24 -24.76 -7.62
C TRP A 201 8.63 -26.13 -7.03
N GLY A 202 7.83 -26.71 -6.13
CA GLY A 202 8.11 -28.01 -5.51
C GLY A 202 9.19 -27.95 -4.41
N LYS A 203 9.43 -26.78 -3.82
CA LYS A 203 10.39 -26.58 -2.72
C LYS A 203 9.67 -26.57 -1.35
N GLY A 204 8.92 -27.63 -1.06
CA GLY A 204 8.05 -27.75 0.13
C GLY A 204 8.69 -27.35 1.47
N PRO A 205 9.86 -27.91 1.86
CA PRO A 205 10.51 -27.54 3.12
C PRO A 205 10.86 -26.05 3.22
N LYS A 206 11.30 -25.44 2.11
CA LYS A 206 11.61 -24.01 2.05
C LYS A 206 10.34 -23.18 2.09
N ALA A 207 9.30 -23.58 1.36
CA ALA A 207 7.99 -22.92 1.36
C ALA A 207 7.46 -22.82 2.78
N ARG A 208 7.48 -23.92 3.54
CA ARG A 208 7.02 -23.97 4.93
C ARG A 208 7.78 -23.00 5.84
N GLN A 209 9.12 -23.05 5.83
CA GLN A 209 9.94 -22.14 6.62
C GLN A 209 9.67 -20.67 6.29
N THR A 210 9.49 -20.37 5.00
CA THR A 210 9.20 -19.01 4.54
C THR A 210 7.79 -18.56 4.98
N ALA A 211 6.79 -19.44 4.93
CA ALA A 211 5.43 -19.14 5.39
C ALA A 211 5.35 -18.89 6.91
N GLU A 212 6.08 -19.67 7.71
CA GLU A 212 6.18 -19.43 9.17
C GLU A 212 6.75 -18.04 9.46
N LYS A 213 7.81 -17.65 8.75
CA LYS A 213 8.39 -16.30 8.87
C LYS A 213 7.44 -15.21 8.38
N ALA A 214 6.64 -15.48 7.35
CA ALA A 214 5.64 -14.53 6.87
C ALA A 214 4.61 -14.24 7.97
N LEU A 215 4.05 -15.27 8.61
CA LEU A 215 3.08 -15.11 9.70
C LEU A 215 3.61 -14.27 10.87
N GLN A 216 4.90 -14.43 11.21
CA GLN A 216 5.55 -13.66 12.27
C GLN A 216 5.77 -12.18 11.93
N ARG A 217 5.74 -11.80 10.65
CA ARG A 217 6.16 -10.46 10.17
C ARG A 217 5.05 -9.66 9.49
N CYS A 218 3.82 -10.15 9.47
CA CYS A 218 2.72 -9.42 8.87
C CYS A 218 2.25 -8.27 9.77
N ALA A 219 2.37 -7.05 9.27
CA ALA A 219 2.00 -5.83 10.00
C ALA A 219 0.56 -5.36 9.75
N ASP A 220 -0.08 -5.87 8.70
CA ASP A 220 -1.41 -5.44 8.27
C ASP A 220 -2.29 -6.63 7.86
N ALA A 221 -3.61 -6.41 7.86
CA ALA A 221 -4.60 -7.45 7.60
C ALA A 221 -4.45 -8.12 6.21
N TYR A 222 -4.01 -7.38 5.19
CA TYR A 222 -3.81 -7.93 3.85
C TYR A 222 -2.61 -8.87 3.83
N SER A 223 -1.47 -8.43 4.37
CA SER A 223 -0.29 -9.27 4.53
C SER A 223 -0.61 -10.54 5.34
N GLN A 224 -1.38 -10.41 6.42
CA GLN A 224 -1.82 -11.54 7.23
C GLN A 224 -2.69 -12.52 6.43
N ALA A 225 -3.68 -12.01 5.68
CA ALA A 225 -4.55 -12.84 4.84
C ALA A 225 -3.73 -13.66 3.83
N ARG A 226 -2.73 -13.04 3.21
CA ARG A 226 -1.81 -13.71 2.29
C ARG A 226 -0.94 -14.75 2.98
N ALA A 227 -0.36 -14.45 4.14
CA ALA A 227 0.45 -15.39 4.89
C ALA A 227 -0.37 -16.62 5.34
N TYR A 228 -1.59 -16.42 5.82
CA TYR A 228 -2.49 -17.53 6.20
C TYR A 228 -2.91 -18.37 4.99
N ARG A 229 -3.18 -17.75 3.83
CA ARG A 229 -3.47 -18.47 2.59
C ARG A 229 -2.27 -19.32 2.15
N ALA A 230 -1.07 -18.75 2.14
CA ALA A 230 0.16 -19.48 1.82
C ALA A 230 0.37 -20.66 2.78
N TRP A 231 0.16 -20.43 4.09
CA TRP A 231 0.25 -21.47 5.10
C TRP A 231 -0.74 -22.60 4.85
N HIS A 232 -2.00 -22.29 4.56
CA HIS A 232 -3.01 -23.28 4.19
C HIS A 232 -2.59 -24.09 2.97
N GLN A 233 -2.15 -23.46 1.88
CA GLN A 233 -1.72 -24.14 0.66
C GLN A 233 -0.57 -25.13 0.91
N ILE A 234 0.36 -24.77 1.80
CA ILE A 234 1.55 -25.58 2.10
C ILE A 234 1.26 -26.72 3.08
N THR A 235 0.35 -26.52 4.03
CA THR A 235 0.14 -27.43 5.17
C THR A 235 -1.19 -28.17 5.16
N GLY A 236 -2.17 -27.70 4.40
CA GLY A 236 -3.55 -28.17 4.44
C GLY A 236 -4.35 -27.69 5.65
N ASP A 237 -3.82 -26.76 6.47
CA ASP A 237 -4.48 -26.25 7.68
C ASP A 237 -5.77 -25.48 7.32
N ALA A 238 -6.93 -26.06 7.61
CA ALA A 238 -8.23 -25.47 7.33
C ALA A 238 -8.52 -24.22 8.19
N GLY A 239 -7.98 -24.14 9.40
CA GLY A 239 -8.16 -22.96 10.27
C GLY A 239 -7.45 -21.74 9.72
N ALA A 240 -6.29 -21.94 9.08
CA ALA A 240 -5.60 -20.88 8.38
C ALA A 240 -6.39 -20.36 7.16
N LEU A 241 -7.08 -21.22 6.42
CA LEU A 241 -7.95 -20.79 5.32
C LEU A 241 -9.11 -19.93 5.82
N GLU A 242 -9.75 -20.33 6.92
CA GLU A 242 -10.83 -19.57 7.55
C GLU A 242 -10.34 -18.18 8.00
N GLN A 243 -9.17 -18.13 8.64
CA GLN A 243 -8.57 -16.87 9.06
C GLN A 243 -8.23 -15.97 7.86
N ALA A 244 -7.69 -16.54 6.78
CA ALA A 244 -7.43 -15.81 5.54
C ALA A 244 -8.72 -15.22 4.94
N ARG A 245 -9.81 -16.00 4.89
CA ARG A 245 -11.12 -15.56 4.39
C ARG A 245 -11.69 -14.43 5.23
N ARG A 246 -11.71 -14.58 6.56
CA ARG A 246 -12.22 -13.55 7.48
C ARG A 246 -11.50 -12.22 7.31
N LEU A 247 -10.17 -12.25 7.20
CA LEU A 247 -9.37 -11.05 6.97
C LEU A 247 -9.66 -10.43 5.59
N ALA A 248 -9.82 -11.27 4.56
CA ALA A 248 -10.14 -10.83 3.20
C ALA A 248 -11.55 -10.22 3.09
N GLU A 249 -12.53 -10.78 3.80
CA GLU A 249 -13.90 -10.26 3.89
C GLU A 249 -13.92 -8.89 4.58
N GLY A 250 -13.20 -8.74 5.70
CA GLY A 250 -13.05 -7.45 6.37
C GLY A 250 -12.40 -6.36 5.51
N LEU A 251 -11.67 -6.76 4.45
CA LEU A 251 -11.06 -5.87 3.46
C LEU A 251 -11.90 -5.70 2.18
N GLY A 252 -12.99 -6.45 2.01
CA GLY A 252 -13.81 -6.45 0.79
C GLY A 252 -13.13 -7.07 -0.43
N ILE A 253 -12.18 -7.99 -0.23
CA ILE A 253 -11.35 -8.59 -1.29
C ILE A 253 -11.40 -10.13 -1.30
N ALA A 254 -12.34 -10.73 -0.57
CA ALA A 254 -12.47 -12.19 -0.46
C ALA A 254 -12.52 -12.88 -1.84
N ASP A 255 -13.29 -12.31 -2.77
CA ASP A 255 -13.44 -12.82 -4.13
C ASP A 255 -12.14 -12.73 -4.96
N LEU A 256 -11.23 -11.83 -4.61
CA LEU A 256 -9.96 -11.66 -5.33
C LEU A 256 -8.89 -12.63 -4.84
N LEU A 257 -8.97 -13.07 -3.59
CA LEU A 257 -8.03 -14.06 -3.04
C LEU A 257 -8.44 -15.51 -3.32
N SER A 258 -9.67 -15.76 -3.77
CA SER A 258 -10.14 -17.09 -4.19
C SER A 258 -9.81 -17.44 -5.64
N LEU A 259 -9.40 -16.45 -6.46
CA LEU A 259 -9.14 -16.58 -7.91
C LEU A 259 -7.69 -16.98 -8.29
N GLY A 260 -6.90 -17.51 -7.36
CA GLY A 260 -5.55 -18.01 -7.67
C GLY A 260 -5.12 -19.18 -6.84
#